data_AF-A0A6L4ZJ88-F1
#
_entry.id   AF-A0A6L4ZJ88-F1
#
_cell.length_a   1.000
_cell.length_b   1.000
_cell.length_c   1.000
_cell.angle_alpha   90.00
_cell.angle_beta   90.00
_cell.angle_gamma   90.00
#
_symmetry.space_group_name_H-M   'P 1'
#
loop_
_entity.id
_entity.type
_entity.pdbx_description
1 polymer ?
#
loop_
_entity_poly.entity_id
_entity_poly.type
_entity_poly.pdbx_seq_one_letter_code
_entity_poly.pdbx_strand_id
1 'polypeptide(L)'
;MRAFERDLRLEMLNSLLTTPHRELNKVAELHKDLMELDPIFYGHLAVWYQANGDVRDHKEVFVGNLLASNLPIHRDAGFVMLQTFPPYEVSRIVDFMKKQTGKLPRSTRTAVRDYLHEREKNTLFFDRAAMRGRKAMKHLYAGLHIKPGERAEAILFKGEPPQDSLAFMVKKLAKATSHKEQALLIVEHKIP
;
A
#
# COMPACT_ATOMS: atom_id res chain seq x y z
N MET A 1 -6.45 -29.93 -17.46
CA MET A 1 -5.61 -29.88 -16.25
C MET A 1 -5.33 -31.31 -15.81
N ARG A 2 -4.07 -31.73 -15.71
CA ARG A 2 -3.73 -33.10 -15.25
C ARG A 2 -3.92 -33.19 -13.73
N ALA A 3 -4.25 -34.36 -13.17
CA ALA A 3 -4.52 -34.51 -11.73
C ALA A 3 -3.40 -33.94 -10.84
N PHE A 4 -2.15 -34.22 -11.20
CA PHE A 4 -0.96 -33.69 -10.54
C PHE A 4 -0.91 -32.15 -10.49
N GLU A 5 -1.28 -31.46 -11.57
CA GLU A 5 -1.31 -29.99 -11.63
C GLU A 5 -2.37 -29.40 -10.68
N ARG A 6 -3.50 -30.11 -10.51
CA ARG A 6 -4.56 -29.71 -9.59
C ARG A 6 -4.11 -29.89 -8.14
N ASP A 7 -3.50 -31.02 -7.80
CA ASP A 7 -3.04 -31.30 -6.45
C ASP A 7 -1.97 -30.29 -6.01
N LEU A 8 -1.01 -30.00 -6.90
CA LEU A 8 0.01 -28.97 -6.67
C LEU A 8 -0.60 -27.60 -6.36
N ARG A 9 -1.53 -27.13 -7.20
CA ARG A 9 -2.14 -25.80 -7.02
C ARG A 9 -3.04 -25.72 -5.79
N LEU A 10 -3.65 -26.84 -5.37
CA LEU A 10 -4.38 -26.92 -4.10
C LEU A 10 -3.44 -26.82 -2.91
N GLU A 11 -2.27 -27.47 -2.95
CA GLU A 11 -1.24 -27.31 -1.92
C GLU A 11 -0.74 -25.87 -1.84
N MET A 12 -0.50 -25.22 -2.99
CA MET A 12 -0.14 -23.80 -3.05
C MET A 12 -1.20 -22.93 -2.35
N LEU A 13 -2.49 -23.15 -2.62
CA LEU A 13 -3.59 -22.42 -1.97
C LEU A 13 -3.64 -22.68 -0.46
N ASN A 14 -3.52 -23.94 -0.04
CA ASN A 14 -3.57 -24.30 1.38
C ASN A 14 -2.43 -23.66 2.18
N SER A 15 -1.26 -23.47 1.56
CA SER A 15 -0.13 -22.81 2.21
C SER A 15 -0.42 -21.34 2.57
N LEU A 16 -1.35 -20.68 1.86
CA LEU A 16 -1.77 -19.28 2.09
C LEU A 16 -2.81 -19.12 3.21
N LEU A 17 -3.15 -20.20 3.91
CA LEU A 17 -3.98 -20.14 5.12
C LEU A 17 -3.19 -19.69 6.35
N THR A 18 -1.85 -19.67 6.27
CA THR A 18 -1.00 -19.18 7.35
C THR A 18 -1.13 -17.66 7.50
N THR A 19 -1.22 -17.16 8.73
CA THR A 19 -1.25 -15.70 8.97
C THR A 19 0.08 -15.23 9.53
N PRO A 20 0.82 -14.35 8.84
CA PRO A 20 2.14 -13.90 9.29
C PRO A 20 2.09 -12.74 10.30
N HIS A 21 0.91 -12.33 10.76
CA HIS A 21 0.70 -11.33 11.83
C HIS A 21 1.52 -10.04 11.65
N ARG A 22 1.49 -9.46 10.44
CA ARG A 22 2.21 -8.25 10.01
C ARG A 22 3.71 -8.43 9.78
N GLU A 23 4.26 -9.62 9.94
CA GLU A 23 5.66 -9.94 9.68
C GLU A 23 5.83 -10.60 8.31
N LEU A 24 5.81 -9.79 7.25
CA LEU A 24 5.86 -10.26 5.85
C LEU A 24 7.02 -11.21 5.53
N ASN A 25 8.13 -11.06 6.25
CA ASN A 25 9.31 -11.91 6.09
C ASN A 25 9.04 -13.39 6.45
N LYS A 26 8.08 -13.68 7.34
CA LYS A 26 7.75 -15.06 7.75
C LYS A 26 7.21 -15.90 6.60
N VAL A 27 6.64 -15.26 5.57
CA VAL A 27 6.08 -15.92 4.38
C VAL A 27 6.87 -15.60 3.11
N ALA A 28 8.03 -14.95 3.22
CA ALA A 28 8.81 -14.56 2.04
C ALA A 28 9.31 -15.78 1.27
N GLU A 29 9.91 -16.76 1.97
CA GLU A 29 10.40 -17.99 1.33
C GLU A 29 9.26 -18.80 0.74
N LEU A 30 8.13 -18.91 1.45
CA LEU A 30 6.92 -19.54 0.92
C LEU A 30 6.55 -18.93 -0.44
N HIS A 31 6.41 -17.60 -0.53
CA HIS A 31 6.02 -16.96 -1.78
C HIS A 31 7.06 -17.10 -2.90
N LYS A 32 8.34 -17.19 -2.55
CA LYS A 32 9.41 -17.45 -3.50
C LYS A 32 9.31 -18.87 -4.06
N ASP A 33 9.13 -19.87 -3.20
CA ASP A 33 8.92 -21.27 -3.59
C ASP A 33 7.71 -21.41 -4.51
N LEU A 34 6.59 -20.76 -4.15
CA LEU A 34 5.37 -20.75 -4.98
C LEU A 34 5.62 -20.13 -6.37
N MET A 35 6.41 -19.06 -6.43
CA MET A 35 6.73 -18.38 -7.69
C MET A 35 7.70 -19.18 -8.56
N GLU A 36 8.65 -19.91 -7.95
CA GLU A 36 9.58 -20.79 -8.67
C GLU A 36 8.87 -22.05 -9.20
N LEU A 37 7.90 -22.56 -8.45
CA LEU A 37 7.16 -23.78 -8.76
C LEU A 37 6.21 -23.63 -9.97
N ASP A 38 5.36 -22.61 -9.98
CA ASP A 38 4.47 -22.30 -11.10
C ASP A 38 4.30 -20.77 -11.23
N PRO A 39 5.21 -20.07 -11.93
CA PRO A 39 5.19 -18.62 -12.01
C PRO A 39 3.91 -18.10 -12.69
N ILE A 40 3.40 -18.80 -13.70
CA ILE A 40 2.19 -18.37 -14.42
C ILE A 40 0.97 -18.48 -13.50
N PHE A 41 0.85 -19.57 -12.76
CA PHE A 41 -0.22 -19.70 -11.77
C PHE A 41 -0.06 -18.71 -10.62
N TYR A 42 1.16 -18.46 -10.14
CA TYR A 42 1.43 -17.47 -9.10
C TYR A 42 0.91 -16.08 -9.48
N GLY A 43 1.13 -15.64 -10.73
CA GLY A 43 0.59 -14.39 -11.25
C GLY A 43 -0.94 -14.33 -11.21
N HIS A 44 -1.62 -15.37 -11.71
CA HIS A 44 -3.08 -15.47 -11.65
C HIS A 44 -3.61 -15.55 -10.22
N LEU A 45 -2.94 -16.32 -9.38
CA LEU A 45 -3.28 -16.48 -7.98
C LEU A 45 -3.18 -15.16 -7.23
N ALA A 46 -2.13 -14.36 -7.48
CA ALA A 46 -1.99 -13.03 -6.89
C ALA A 46 -3.19 -12.12 -7.21
N VAL A 47 -3.60 -12.07 -8.48
CA VAL A 47 -4.75 -11.26 -8.92
C VAL A 47 -6.04 -11.78 -8.31
N TRP A 48 -6.25 -13.10 -8.30
CA TRP A 48 -7.41 -13.72 -7.68
C TRP A 48 -7.45 -13.46 -6.16
N TYR A 49 -6.31 -13.60 -5.48
CA TYR A 49 -6.18 -13.44 -4.03
C TYR A 49 -6.36 -11.97 -3.60
N GLN A 50 -6.01 -11.00 -4.44
CA GLN A 50 -6.29 -9.59 -4.18
C GLN A 50 -7.79 -9.35 -3.97
N ALA A 51 -8.62 -9.96 -4.81
CA ALA A 51 -10.07 -9.83 -4.78
C ALA A 51 -10.75 -10.76 -3.76
N ASN A 52 -10.24 -11.98 -3.58
CA ASN A 52 -10.94 -13.04 -2.84
C ASN A 52 -10.24 -13.49 -1.55
N GLY A 53 -8.95 -13.15 -1.38
CA GLY A 53 -8.19 -13.56 -0.21
C GLY A 53 -8.46 -12.70 1.01
N ASP A 54 -8.45 -13.33 2.18
CA ASP A 54 -8.75 -12.67 3.47
C ASP A 54 -7.49 -12.12 4.16
N VAL A 55 -6.34 -12.79 3.99
CA VAL A 55 -5.12 -12.43 4.70
C VAL A 55 -4.40 -11.30 3.97
N ARG A 56 -4.51 -10.09 4.52
CA ARG A 56 -3.87 -8.87 4.00
C ARG A 56 -2.38 -9.04 3.70
N ASP A 57 -1.62 -9.67 4.60
CA ASP A 57 -0.18 -9.78 4.46
C ASP A 57 0.24 -10.55 3.19
N HIS A 58 -0.54 -11.57 2.79
CA HIS A 58 -0.31 -12.27 1.52
C HIS A 58 -0.52 -11.36 0.31
N LYS A 59 -1.50 -10.44 0.35
CA LYS A 59 -1.71 -9.45 -0.71
C LYS A 59 -0.49 -8.54 -0.87
N GLU A 60 0.08 -8.08 0.24
CA GLU A 60 1.29 -7.25 0.24
C GLU A 60 2.50 -8.00 -0.35
N VAL A 61 2.69 -9.27 0.04
CA VAL A 61 3.81 -10.10 -0.41
C VAL A 61 3.67 -10.49 -1.89
N PHE A 62 2.45 -10.80 -2.35
CA PHE A 62 2.18 -11.04 -3.77
C PHE A 62 2.61 -9.85 -4.61
N VAL A 63 2.13 -8.64 -4.28
CA VAL A 63 2.47 -7.42 -5.05
C VAL A 63 3.98 -7.15 -5.03
N GLY A 64 4.64 -7.33 -3.88
CA GLY A 64 6.09 -7.18 -3.78
C GLY A 64 6.86 -8.12 -4.74
N ASN A 65 6.47 -9.39 -4.78
CA ASN A 65 7.07 -10.38 -5.68
C ASN A 65 6.75 -10.12 -7.15
N LEU A 66 5.49 -9.77 -7.48
CA LEU A 66 5.08 -9.42 -8.84
C LEU A 66 5.90 -8.26 -9.40
N LEU A 67 6.10 -7.20 -8.61
CA LEU A 67 6.89 -6.03 -8.99
C LEU A 67 8.38 -6.34 -9.20
N ALA A 68 8.90 -7.35 -8.50
CA ALA A 68 10.30 -7.80 -8.62
C ALA A 68 10.49 -8.92 -9.65
N SER A 69 9.41 -9.49 -10.20
CA SER A 69 9.47 -10.66 -11.05
C SER A 69 10.20 -10.40 -12.37
N ASN A 70 10.84 -11.44 -12.92
CA ASN A 70 11.47 -11.40 -14.24
C ASN A 70 10.44 -11.36 -15.38
N LEU A 71 9.19 -11.78 -15.13
CA LEU A 71 8.13 -11.77 -16.13
C LEU A 71 7.52 -10.35 -16.26
N PRO A 72 7.49 -9.76 -17.47
CA PRO A 72 6.89 -8.43 -17.68
C PRO A 72 5.43 -8.36 -17.22
N ILE A 73 4.62 -9.36 -17.55
CA ILE A 73 3.20 -9.42 -17.18
C ILE A 73 2.97 -9.39 -15.67
N HIS A 74 3.89 -9.95 -14.87
CA HIS A 74 3.83 -9.85 -13.42
C HIS A 74 4.08 -8.42 -12.95
N ARG A 75 5.10 -7.77 -13.52
CA ARG A 75 5.42 -6.38 -13.14
C ARG A 75 4.27 -5.43 -13.49
N ASP A 76 3.62 -5.65 -14.62
CA ASP A 76 2.44 -4.87 -15.04
C ASP A 76 1.25 -5.10 -14.09
N ALA A 77 0.97 -6.35 -13.73
CA ALA A 77 -0.06 -6.68 -12.74
C ALA A 77 0.25 -6.06 -11.37
N GLY A 78 1.48 -6.21 -10.88
CA GLY A 78 1.93 -5.62 -9.63
C GLY A 78 1.85 -4.09 -9.62
N PHE A 79 2.13 -3.44 -10.76
CA PHE A 79 2.02 -1.99 -10.92
C PHE A 79 0.58 -1.52 -10.69
N VAL A 80 -0.38 -2.17 -11.35
CA VAL A 80 -1.81 -1.83 -11.25
C VAL A 80 -2.36 -2.17 -9.87
N MET A 81 -2.03 -3.35 -9.35
CA MET A 81 -2.49 -3.79 -8.04
C MET A 81 -2.02 -2.85 -6.93
N LEU A 82 -0.77 -2.38 -6.97
CA LEU A 82 -0.23 -1.43 -5.98
C LEU A 82 -1.09 -0.16 -5.84
N GLN A 83 -1.74 0.30 -6.91
CA GLN A 83 -2.55 1.52 -6.90
C GLN A 83 -3.78 1.42 -6.00
N THR A 84 -4.27 0.20 -5.73
CA THR A 84 -5.49 -0.01 -4.94
C THR A 84 -5.26 0.01 -3.43
N PHE A 85 -4.01 -0.05 -2.99
CA PHE A 85 -3.66 -0.19 -1.57
C PHE A 85 -3.78 1.14 -0.82
N PRO A 86 -4.14 1.12 0.47
CA PRO A 86 -4.00 2.27 1.35
C PRO A 86 -2.51 2.58 1.63
N PRO A 87 -2.15 3.81 2.00
CA PRO A 87 -0.74 4.23 2.08
C PRO A 87 0.14 3.39 3.00
N TYR A 88 -0.42 2.89 4.10
CA TYR A 88 0.35 2.07 5.05
C TYR A 88 0.73 0.70 4.46
N GLU A 89 -0.11 0.12 3.60
CA GLU A 89 0.19 -1.16 2.95
C GLU A 89 1.20 -0.94 1.83
N VAL A 90 1.09 0.14 1.04
CA VAL A 90 2.11 0.51 0.04
C VAL A 90 3.48 0.72 0.69
N SER A 91 3.54 1.38 1.85
CA SER A 91 4.77 1.52 2.63
C SER A 91 5.35 0.16 3.03
N ARG A 92 4.51 -0.77 3.49
CA ARG A 92 4.93 -2.12 3.89
C ARG A 92 5.45 -2.93 2.71
N ILE A 93 4.81 -2.84 1.55
CA ILE A 93 5.27 -3.47 0.31
C ILE A 93 6.66 -2.95 -0.06
N VAL A 94 6.86 -1.63 -0.06
CA VAL A 94 8.18 -1.04 -0.37
C VAL A 94 9.25 -1.50 0.62
N ASP A 95 8.94 -1.53 1.92
CA ASP A 95 9.88 -1.99 2.95
C ASP A 95 10.20 -3.47 2.82
N PHE A 96 9.19 -4.30 2.53
CA PHE A 96 9.37 -5.72 2.23
C PHE A 96 10.31 -5.92 1.04
N MET A 97 10.04 -5.23 -0.07
CA MET A 97 10.90 -5.32 -1.26
C MET A 97 12.34 -4.90 -0.95
N LYS A 98 12.55 -3.75 -0.29
CA LYS A 98 13.89 -3.31 0.10
C LYS A 98 14.63 -4.35 0.96
N LYS A 99 13.93 -5.08 1.83
CA LYS A 99 14.51 -6.14 2.65
C LYS A 99 14.83 -7.41 1.86
N GLN A 100 13.93 -7.83 0.97
CA GLN A 100 14.06 -9.09 0.24
C GLN A 100 15.00 -9.00 -0.98
N THR A 101 14.87 -7.94 -1.78
CA THR A 101 15.62 -7.79 -3.03
C THR A 101 16.82 -6.85 -2.89
N GLY A 102 16.98 -6.18 -1.73
CA GLY A 102 18.05 -5.21 -1.46
C GLY A 102 17.98 -3.91 -2.28
N LYS A 103 17.15 -3.89 -3.35
CA LYS A 103 16.97 -2.79 -4.28
C LYS A 103 15.52 -2.70 -4.71
N LEU A 104 15.04 -1.47 -4.95
CA LEU A 104 13.71 -1.23 -5.48
C LEU A 104 13.79 -1.05 -7.01
N PRO A 105 13.08 -1.87 -7.82
CA PRO A 105 13.04 -1.68 -9.27
C PRO A 105 12.55 -0.28 -9.66
N ARG A 106 13.05 0.24 -10.79
CA ARG A 106 12.67 1.57 -11.29
C ARG A 106 11.18 1.65 -11.63
N SER A 107 10.60 0.55 -12.11
CA SER A 107 9.17 0.38 -12.35
C SER A 107 8.37 0.55 -11.05
N THR A 108 8.81 -0.05 -9.95
CA THR A 108 8.16 0.08 -8.65
C THR A 108 8.22 1.50 -8.12
N ARG A 109 9.37 2.17 -8.21
CA ARG A 109 9.48 3.59 -7.85
C ARG A 109 8.50 4.44 -8.66
N THR A 110 8.34 4.12 -9.95
CA THR A 110 7.39 4.79 -10.84
C THR A 110 5.96 4.54 -10.39
N ALA A 111 5.60 3.30 -10.07
CA ALA A 111 4.28 2.93 -9.55
C ALA A 111 3.93 3.71 -8.27
N VAL A 112 4.89 3.84 -7.34
CA VAL A 112 4.67 4.59 -6.09
C VAL A 112 4.57 6.10 -6.34
N ARG A 113 5.35 6.65 -7.28
CA ARG A 113 5.21 8.06 -7.67
C ARG A 113 3.82 8.33 -8.24
N ASP A 114 3.38 7.50 -9.17
CA ASP A 114 2.10 7.67 -9.83
C ASP A 114 0.95 7.49 -8.82
N TYR A 115 1.08 6.54 -7.88
CA TYR A 115 0.19 6.38 -6.73
C TYR A 115 0.04 7.65 -5.88
N LEU A 116 1.17 8.27 -5.52
CA LEU A 116 1.17 9.48 -4.70
C LEU A 116 0.58 10.67 -5.46
N HIS A 117 0.99 10.86 -6.72
CA HIS A 117 0.48 11.94 -7.56
C HIS A 117 -1.02 11.79 -7.84
N GLU A 118 -1.51 10.58 -8.10
CA GLU A 118 -2.94 10.34 -8.33
C GLU A 118 -3.77 10.70 -7.10
N ARG A 119 -3.24 10.44 -5.90
CA ARG A 119 -3.89 10.88 -4.66
C ARG A 119 -3.94 12.39 -4.55
N GLU A 120 -2.85 13.07 -4.89
CA GLU A 120 -2.76 14.54 -4.83
C GLU A 120 -3.70 15.25 -5.80
N LYS A 121 -4.08 14.63 -6.93
CA LYS A 121 -5.03 15.21 -7.90
C LYS A 121 -6.39 15.56 -7.29
N ASN A 122 -6.80 14.84 -6.25
CA ASN A 122 -8.04 15.11 -5.53
C ASN A 122 -7.73 15.51 -4.07
N THR A 123 -7.91 16.79 -3.76
CA THR A 123 -7.56 17.36 -2.45
C THR A 123 -8.26 16.67 -1.28
N LEU A 124 -9.55 16.34 -1.43
CA LEU A 124 -10.31 15.65 -0.38
C LEU A 124 -9.83 14.22 -0.17
N PHE A 125 -9.52 13.51 -1.26
CA PHE A 125 -8.99 12.15 -1.20
C PHE A 125 -7.60 12.12 -0.58
N PHE A 126 -6.72 13.05 -0.98
CA PHE A 126 -5.41 13.24 -0.38
C PHE A 126 -5.51 13.54 1.11
N ASP A 127 -6.32 14.52 1.52
CA ASP A 127 -6.43 14.95 2.90
C ASP A 127 -6.87 13.81 3.82
N ARG A 128 -7.84 12.99 3.38
CA ARG A 128 -8.28 11.80 4.14
C ARG A 128 -7.17 10.76 4.25
N ALA A 129 -6.44 10.52 3.16
CA ALA A 129 -5.30 9.60 3.16
C ALA A 129 -4.17 10.11 4.08
N ALA A 130 -3.85 11.40 4.03
CA ALA A 130 -2.84 12.04 4.86
C ALA A 130 -3.23 12.02 6.34
N MET A 131 -4.50 12.20 6.67
CA MET A 131 -4.99 12.11 8.06
C MET A 131 -4.79 10.72 8.66
N ARG A 132 -5.13 9.66 7.93
CA ARG A 132 -5.02 8.27 8.42
C ARG A 132 -3.62 7.68 8.27
N GLY A 133 -2.88 8.09 7.24
CA GLY A 133 -1.66 7.47 6.76
C GLY A 133 -0.43 8.37 6.77
N ARG A 134 -0.44 9.48 7.52
CA ARG A 134 0.62 10.52 7.49
C ARG A 134 2.04 9.96 7.50
N LYS A 135 2.34 9.06 8.45
CA LYS A 135 3.69 8.48 8.61
C LYS A 135 4.11 7.67 7.39
N ALA A 136 3.20 6.84 6.87
CA ALA A 136 3.45 6.02 5.69
C ALA A 136 3.66 6.88 4.44
N MET A 137 2.82 7.90 4.22
CA MET A 137 2.99 8.81 3.08
C MET A 137 4.32 9.57 3.14
N LYS A 138 4.69 10.12 4.31
CA LYS A 138 6.01 10.76 4.50
C LYS A 138 7.15 9.80 4.17
N HIS A 139 7.05 8.56 4.64
CA HIS A 139 8.05 7.51 4.38
C HIS A 139 8.18 7.22 2.89
N LEU A 140 7.05 7.13 2.16
CA LEU A 140 7.06 6.90 0.72
C LEU A 140 7.72 8.06 -0.05
N TYR A 141 7.34 9.32 0.23
CA TYR A 141 7.96 10.47 -0.43
C TYR A 141 9.46 10.57 -0.12
N ALA A 142 9.83 10.56 1.17
CA ALA A 142 11.21 10.75 1.59
C ALA A 142 12.09 9.55 1.24
N GLY A 143 11.65 8.34 1.58
CA GLY A 143 12.40 7.10 1.41
C GLY A 143 12.56 6.66 -0.05
N LEU A 144 11.80 7.26 -0.97
CA LEU A 144 11.96 7.10 -2.41
C LEU A 144 12.35 8.41 -3.09
N HIS A 145 12.72 9.47 -2.39
CA HIS A 145 13.08 10.76 -2.99
C HIS A 145 12.09 11.25 -4.07
N ILE A 146 10.79 11.11 -3.81
CA ILE A 146 9.72 11.61 -4.69
C ILE A 146 9.41 13.02 -4.21
N LYS A 147 9.41 13.99 -5.14
CA LYS A 147 9.07 15.37 -4.82
C LYS A 147 7.56 15.47 -4.56
N PRO A 148 7.11 15.87 -3.36
CA PRO A 148 5.69 16.12 -3.10
C PRO A 148 5.20 17.36 -3.85
N GLY A 149 3.91 17.40 -4.18
CA GLY A 149 3.25 18.64 -4.60
C GLY A 149 3.08 19.61 -3.43
N GLU A 150 2.63 20.83 -3.72
CA GLU A 150 2.58 21.94 -2.75
C GLU A 150 1.71 21.60 -1.52
N ARG A 151 0.52 21.03 -1.75
CA ARG A 151 -0.39 20.63 -0.66
C ARG A 151 0.20 19.49 0.17
N ALA A 152 0.80 18.49 -0.46
CA ALA A 152 1.44 17.39 0.24
C ALA A 152 2.63 17.85 1.08
N GLU A 153 3.45 18.74 0.54
CA GLU A 153 4.56 19.38 1.24
C GLU A 153 4.08 20.15 2.49
N ALA A 154 3.08 21.01 2.30
CA ALA A 154 2.48 21.82 3.36
C ALA A 154 1.89 20.96 4.49
N ILE A 155 1.12 19.92 4.14
CA ILE A 155 0.43 19.07 5.11
C ILE A 155 1.40 18.09 5.79
N LEU A 156 2.21 17.36 5.03
CA LEU A 156 3.01 16.23 5.54
C LEU A 156 4.34 16.67 6.16
N PHE A 157 5.02 17.64 5.55
CA PHE A 157 6.39 18.01 5.90
C PHE A 157 6.47 19.30 6.70
N LYS A 158 5.92 20.41 6.20
CA LYS A 158 6.01 21.73 6.83
C LYS A 158 5.08 21.90 8.04
N GLY A 159 3.99 21.16 8.06
CA GLY A 159 2.98 21.33 9.10
C GLY A 159 2.26 22.66 8.98
N GLU A 160 2.12 23.20 7.78
CA GLU A 160 1.39 24.43 7.44
C GLU A 160 0.19 24.07 6.56
N PRO A 161 -0.78 23.27 7.08
CA PRO A 161 -1.86 22.77 6.24
C PRO A 161 -2.73 23.92 5.70
N PRO A 162 -3.13 23.90 4.42
CA PRO A 162 -4.05 24.87 3.85
C PRO A 162 -5.36 24.99 4.66
N GLN A 163 -5.98 26.17 4.69
CA GLN A 163 -7.16 26.42 5.54
C GLN A 163 -8.37 25.56 5.20
N ASP A 164 -8.49 25.17 3.93
CA ASP A 164 -9.54 24.29 3.41
C ASP A 164 -9.27 22.79 3.67
N SER A 165 -8.16 22.45 4.33
CA SER A 165 -7.76 21.06 4.55
C SER A 165 -8.29 20.45 5.84
N LEU A 166 -8.51 19.13 5.82
CA LEU A 166 -8.88 18.38 7.03
C LEU A 166 -7.81 18.49 8.12
N ALA A 167 -6.53 18.52 7.74
CA ALA A 167 -5.43 18.67 8.68
C ALA A 167 -5.48 20.03 9.41
N PHE A 168 -5.92 21.09 8.74
CA PHE A 168 -6.12 22.39 9.38
C PHE A 168 -7.33 22.37 10.32
N MET A 169 -8.43 21.72 9.94
CA MET A 169 -9.60 21.57 10.82
C MET A 169 -9.29 20.77 12.07
N VAL A 170 -8.46 19.73 11.97
CA VAL A 170 -7.99 18.98 13.15
C VAL A 170 -7.11 19.85 14.05
N LYS A 171 -6.28 20.74 13.49
CA LYS A 171 -5.54 21.73 14.30
C LYS A 171 -6.47 22.71 15.02
N LYS A 172 -7.57 23.12 14.39
CA LYS A 172 -8.60 23.95 15.05
C LYS A 172 -9.28 23.18 16.18
N LEU A 173 -9.68 21.93 15.93
CA LEU A 173 -10.28 21.06 16.92
C LEU A 173 -9.38 20.85 18.14
N ALA A 174 -8.09 20.63 17.93
CA ALA A 174 -7.11 20.49 19.02
C ALA A 174 -6.92 21.77 19.85
N LYS A 175 -7.29 22.93 19.31
CA LYS A 175 -7.23 24.24 19.99
C LYS A 175 -8.57 24.65 20.61
N ALA A 176 -9.67 24.00 20.24
CA ALA A 176 -11.00 24.31 20.75
C ALA A 176 -11.07 24.00 22.25
N THR A 177 -11.57 24.94 23.04
CA THR A 177 -11.59 24.86 24.51
C THR A 177 -12.86 24.20 25.05
N SER A 178 -13.90 24.05 24.22
CA SER A 178 -15.17 23.45 24.64
C SER A 178 -15.49 22.15 23.90
N HIS A 179 -16.04 21.18 24.64
CA HIS A 179 -16.52 19.91 24.08
C HIS A 179 -17.60 20.10 23.00
N LYS A 180 -18.45 21.13 23.14
CA LYS A 180 -19.50 21.46 22.17
C LYS A 180 -18.91 21.93 20.84
N GLU A 181 -17.90 22.79 20.89
CA GLU A 181 -17.20 23.27 19.69
C GLU A 181 -16.43 22.14 19.00
N GLN A 182 -15.76 21.28 19.76
CA GLN A 182 -15.11 20.08 19.21
C GLN A 182 -16.12 19.17 18.51
N ALA A 183 -17.28 18.90 19.13
CA ALA A 183 -18.33 18.07 18.54
C ALA A 183 -18.90 18.67 17.24
N LEU A 184 -19.11 19.98 17.19
CA LEU A 184 -19.56 20.68 15.98
C LEU A 184 -18.54 20.53 14.84
N LEU A 185 -17.25 20.75 15.13
CA LEU A 185 -16.17 20.61 14.15
C LEU A 185 -16.04 19.18 13.59
N ILE A 186 -16.26 18.15 14.42
CA ILE A 186 -16.24 16.75 14.00
C ILE A 186 -17.36 16.47 13.00
N VAL A 187 -18.59 16.90 13.33
CA VAL A 187 -19.77 16.65 12.51
C VAL A 187 -19.71 17.42 11.19
N GLU A 188 -19.35 18.71 11.24
CA GLU A 188 -19.29 19.59 10.08
C GLU A 188 -18.25 19.12 9.05
N HIS A 189 -17.04 18.79 9.52
CA HIS A 189 -15.93 18.42 8.63
C HIS A 189 -15.75 16.91 8.45
N LYS A 190 -16.62 16.09 9.04
CA LYS A 190 -16.56 14.62 9.02
C LYS A 190 -15.17 14.11 9.39
N ILE A 191 -14.62 14.67 10.47
CA ILE A 191 -13.30 14.29 10.99
C ILE A 191 -13.42 12.84 11.50
N PRO A 192 -12.57 11.91 11.04
CA PRO A 192 -12.58 10.51 11.48
C PRO A 192 -12.27 10.33 12.96
#